data_AF-U2CYW5-F1
#
_entry.id   AF-U2CYW5-F1
#
_cell.length_a   1.000
_cell.length_b   1.000
_cell.length_c   1.000
_cell.angle_alpha   90.00
_cell.angle_beta   90.00
_cell.angle_gamma   90.00
#
_symmetry.space_group_name_H-M   'P 1'
#
loop_
_entity.id
_entity.type
_entity.pdbx_description
1 polymer ?
#
loop_
_entity_poly.entity_id
_entity_poly.type
_entity_poly.pdbx_seq_one_letter_code
_entity_poly.pdbx_strand_id
1 'polypeptide(L)'
;MEDIKIGSSLSFGGYNWRVLDIQNNAALIITEYMIEQQTYNNYAGDVTWADCSLRKYLNGEFYDKFTATEQSRIIPVLNKNHENQWYGTKGGADTLDYIFLLSIEEVVCKYFGDSSKNLENRSAKQRYWFQKKDKNNYKRKSTFDWHVSSGLVIVTA
;
A
#
# COMPACT_ATOMS: atom_id res chain seq x y z
N MET A 1 -19.22 -14.20 14.33
CA MET A 1 -18.26 -13.57 13.41
C MET A 1 -16.92 -13.75 14.08
N GLU A 2 -15.97 -14.46 13.48
CA GLU A 2 -14.65 -14.66 14.10
C GLU A 2 -14.05 -13.30 14.49
N ASP A 3 -13.49 -13.22 15.69
CA ASP A 3 -12.81 -12.02 16.17
C ASP A 3 -11.60 -11.76 15.26
N ILE A 4 -11.80 -10.94 14.22
CA ILE A 4 -10.71 -10.45 13.37
C ILE A 4 -9.77 -9.67 14.28
N LYS A 5 -8.48 -10.02 14.25
CA LYS A 5 -7.45 -9.39 15.09
C LYS A 5 -6.39 -8.77 14.21
N ILE A 6 -5.84 -7.64 14.64
CA ILE A 6 -4.69 -7.02 13.97
C ILE A 6 -3.55 -8.06 13.93
N GLY A 7 -2.97 -8.24 12.74
CA GLY A 7 -1.92 -9.21 12.45
C GLY A 7 -2.41 -10.61 12.07
N SER A 8 -3.71 -10.93 12.18
CA SER A 8 -4.24 -12.21 11.72
C SER A 8 -4.37 -12.26 10.19
N SER A 9 -4.40 -13.47 9.64
CA SER A 9 -4.72 -13.69 8.23
C SER A 9 -6.23 -13.76 8.01
N LEU A 10 -6.69 -13.28 6.85
CA LEU A 10 -8.08 -13.28 6.40
C LEU A 10 -8.13 -13.73 4.94
N SER A 11 -9.02 -14.64 4.59
CA SER A 11 -9.28 -15.00 3.18
C SER A 11 -10.47 -14.21 2.64
N PHE A 12 -10.29 -13.53 1.50
CA PHE A 12 -11.30 -12.69 0.87
C PHE A 12 -10.99 -12.52 -0.63
N GLY A 13 -11.99 -12.60 -1.52
CA GLY A 13 -11.77 -12.42 -2.97
C GLY A 13 -10.86 -13.48 -3.60
N GLY A 14 -10.73 -14.66 -2.99
CA GLY A 14 -9.79 -15.69 -3.43
C GLY A 14 -8.32 -15.44 -3.03
N TYR A 15 -8.03 -14.41 -2.26
CA TYR A 15 -6.68 -14.07 -1.79
C TYR A 15 -6.56 -14.18 -0.26
N ASN A 16 -5.31 -14.28 0.20
CA ASN A 16 -4.96 -14.25 1.62
C ASN A 16 -4.37 -12.90 1.99
N TRP A 17 -4.98 -12.28 2.98
CA TRP A 17 -4.69 -10.94 3.46
C TRP A 17 -4.21 -10.98 4.89
N ARG A 18 -3.42 -9.98 5.28
CA ARG A 18 -3.08 -9.68 6.67
C ARG A 18 -3.85 -8.45 7.12
N VAL A 19 -4.43 -8.50 8.32
CA VAL A 19 -5.12 -7.36 8.93
C VAL A 19 -4.09 -6.38 9.51
N LEU A 20 -4.10 -5.12 9.04
CA LEU A 20 -3.21 -4.06 9.51
C LEU A 20 -3.83 -3.17 10.58
N ASP A 21 -5.13 -2.89 10.46
CA ASP A 21 -5.85 -2.02 11.38
C ASP A 21 -7.31 -2.42 11.45
N ILE A 22 -7.97 -2.10 12.56
CA ILE A 22 -9.40 -2.25 12.73
C ILE A 22 -9.92 -0.94 13.29
N GLN A 23 -10.76 -0.26 12.51
CA GLN A 23 -11.37 0.99 12.90
C GLN A 23 -12.87 0.89 12.75
N ASN A 24 -13.59 1.17 13.85
CA ASN A 24 -15.03 1.03 13.95
C ASN A 24 -15.47 -0.39 13.58
N ASN A 25 -16.02 -0.57 12.38
CA ASN A 25 -16.51 -1.86 11.87
C ASN A 25 -15.87 -2.23 10.52
N ALA A 26 -14.68 -1.68 10.24
CA ALA A 26 -13.91 -1.94 9.03
C ALA A 26 -12.49 -2.40 9.40
N ALA A 27 -11.96 -3.31 8.59
CA ALA A 27 -10.58 -3.76 8.69
C ALA A 27 -9.79 -3.23 7.48
N LEU A 28 -8.63 -2.65 7.75
CA LEU A 28 -7.62 -2.38 6.72
C LEU A 28 -6.80 -3.65 6.55
N ILE A 29 -6.71 -4.16 5.32
CA ILE A 29 -6.04 -5.42 5.01
C ILE A 29 -5.01 -5.22 3.90
N ILE A 30 -3.93 -6.00 3.92
CA ILE A 30 -2.85 -5.97 2.93
C ILE A 30 -2.52 -7.37 2.44
N THR A 31 -2.12 -7.51 1.20
CA THR A 31 -1.59 -8.78 0.68
C THR A 31 -0.27 -9.12 1.34
N GLU A 32 -0.12 -10.33 1.86
CA GLU A 32 1.16 -10.78 2.41
C GLU A 32 2.16 -11.21 1.31
N TYR A 33 1.61 -11.66 0.17
CA TYR A 33 2.36 -12.08 -1.01
C TYR A 33 1.96 -11.22 -2.20
N MET A 34 2.87 -11.05 -3.15
CA MET A 34 2.55 -10.37 -4.41
C MET A 34 1.42 -11.12 -5.12
N ILE A 35 0.29 -10.46 -5.31
CA ILE A 35 -0.78 -10.96 -6.17
C ILE A 35 -0.34 -10.82 -7.63
N GLU A 36 0.02 -9.60 -8.03
CA GLU A 36 0.43 -9.27 -9.39
C GLU A 36 1.49 -8.16 -9.38
N GLN A 37 2.34 -8.15 -10.41
CA GLN A 37 3.32 -7.09 -10.61
C GLN A 37 2.80 -6.08 -11.63
N GLN A 38 2.59 -4.84 -11.17
CA GLN A 38 2.13 -3.73 -11.99
C GLN A 38 3.09 -2.54 -11.88
N THR A 39 3.28 -1.80 -12.96
CA THR A 39 4.03 -0.53 -12.91
C THR A 39 3.15 0.58 -12.37
N TYR A 40 3.74 1.59 -11.72
CA TYR A 40 3.00 2.75 -11.23
C TYR A 40 2.27 3.48 -12.37
N ASN A 41 2.94 3.60 -13.52
CA ASN A 41 2.37 4.17 -14.73
C ASN A 41 2.86 3.39 -15.95
N ASN A 42 2.04 3.34 -17.00
CA ASN A 42 2.34 2.63 -18.25
C ASN A 42 3.02 3.50 -19.31
N TYR A 43 3.20 4.80 -19.05
CA TYR A 43 3.97 5.72 -19.88
C TYR A 43 5.00 6.49 -19.05
N ALA A 44 6.04 6.99 -19.73
CA ALA A 44 7.05 7.84 -19.12
C ALA A 44 6.50 9.26 -18.88
N GLY A 45 6.84 9.85 -17.74
CA GLY A 45 6.46 11.22 -17.39
C GLY A 45 5.98 11.33 -15.95
N ASP A 46 5.82 12.58 -15.51
CA ASP A 46 5.29 12.88 -14.19
C ASP A 46 3.78 12.62 -14.16
N VAL A 47 3.33 11.84 -13.18
CA VAL A 47 1.91 11.54 -12.99
C VAL A 47 1.57 11.45 -11.50
N THR A 48 0.39 11.93 -11.15
CA THR A 48 -0.14 11.86 -9.77
C THR A 48 -0.81 10.51 -9.52
N TRP A 49 -1.12 10.20 -8.26
CA TRP A 49 -1.89 9.00 -7.94
C TRP A 49 -3.26 8.99 -8.63
N ALA A 50 -3.95 10.15 -8.65
CA ALA A 50 -5.26 10.30 -9.26
C ALA A 50 -5.29 9.91 -10.74
N ASP A 51 -4.18 10.16 -11.46
CA ASP A 51 -4.09 10.02 -12.92
C ASP A 51 -3.33 8.76 -13.38
N CYS A 52 -2.61 8.08 -12.48
CA CYS A 52 -1.72 6.98 -12.84
C CYS A 52 -2.47 5.74 -13.31
N SER A 53 -1.83 4.94 -14.18
CA SER A 53 -2.44 3.70 -14.68
C SER A 53 -2.66 2.66 -13.58
N LEU A 54 -1.82 2.63 -12.54
CA LEU A 54 -1.97 1.68 -11.44
C LEU A 54 -3.27 1.88 -10.67
N ARG A 55 -3.62 3.12 -10.31
CA ARG A 55 -4.89 3.41 -9.62
C ARG A 55 -6.10 2.97 -10.44
N LYS A 56 -6.06 3.23 -11.76
CA LYS A 56 -7.10 2.81 -12.72
C LYS A 56 -7.24 1.30 -12.78
N TYR A 57 -6.12 0.59 -12.83
CA TYR A 57 -6.09 -0.87 -12.79
C TYR A 57 -6.70 -1.41 -11.49
N LEU A 58 -6.25 -0.89 -10.34
CA LEU A 58 -6.70 -1.33 -9.03
C LEU A 58 -8.20 -1.13 -8.80
N ASN A 59 -8.74 0.04 -9.18
CA ASN A 59 -10.15 0.39 -8.98
C ASN A 59 -11.05 0.04 -10.18
N GLY A 60 -10.51 -0.64 -11.19
CA GLY A 60 -11.23 -1.17 -12.34
C GLY A 60 -10.95 -2.65 -12.45
N GLU A 61 -10.08 -3.03 -13.39
CA GLU A 61 -9.78 -4.43 -13.71
C GLU A 61 -9.53 -5.35 -12.51
N PHE A 62 -8.82 -4.88 -11.48
CA PHE A 62 -8.57 -5.68 -10.29
C PHE A 62 -9.80 -5.77 -9.38
N TYR A 63 -10.48 -4.65 -9.12
CA TYR A 63 -11.73 -4.59 -8.36
C TYR A 63 -12.86 -5.40 -9.01
N ASP A 64 -12.90 -5.44 -10.35
CA ASP A 64 -13.89 -6.17 -11.14
C ASP A 64 -13.71 -7.69 -11.07
N LYS A 65 -12.58 -8.20 -10.53
CA LYS A 65 -12.37 -9.63 -10.26
C LYS A 65 -13.19 -10.13 -9.06
N PHE A 66 -13.62 -9.24 -8.16
CA PHE A 66 -14.41 -9.60 -7.00
C PHE A 66 -15.88 -9.82 -7.37
N THR A 67 -16.55 -10.76 -6.71
CA THR A 67 -17.99 -10.97 -6.90
C THR A 67 -18.79 -9.77 -6.38
N ALA A 68 -20.02 -9.59 -6.86
CA ALA A 68 -20.89 -8.49 -6.39
C ALA A 68 -21.07 -8.49 -4.86
N THR A 69 -21.15 -9.68 -4.24
CA THR A 69 -21.22 -9.82 -2.78
C THR A 69 -19.93 -9.37 -2.09
N GLU A 70 -18.77 -9.70 -2.65
CA GLU A 70 -17.48 -9.25 -2.11
C GLU A 70 -17.30 -7.75 -2.29
N GLN A 71 -17.59 -7.22 -3.49
CA GLN A 71 -17.57 -5.78 -3.78
C GLN A 71 -18.45 -4.99 -2.79
N SER A 72 -19.63 -5.50 -2.43
CA SER A 72 -20.50 -4.85 -1.42
C SER A 72 -19.89 -4.73 -0.02
N ARG A 73 -18.83 -5.49 0.27
CA ARG A 73 -18.08 -5.47 1.54
C ARG A 73 -16.82 -4.61 1.46
N ILE A 74 -16.42 -4.14 0.28
CA ILE A 74 -15.28 -3.26 0.10
C ILE A 74 -15.76 -1.81 0.25
N ILE A 75 -15.21 -1.12 1.24
CA ILE A 75 -15.64 0.23 1.59
C ILE A 75 -14.65 1.22 0.97
N PRO A 76 -15.12 2.20 0.18
CA PRO A 76 -14.22 3.18 -0.39
C PRO A 76 -13.67 4.13 0.68
N VAL A 77 -12.40 4.49 0.56
CA VAL A 77 -11.67 5.34 1.49
C VAL A 77 -11.24 6.63 0.80
N LEU A 78 -11.39 7.76 1.51
CA LEU A 78 -10.84 9.04 1.07
C LEU A 78 -9.33 9.07 1.32
N ASN A 79 -8.55 8.99 0.26
CA ASN A 79 -7.10 9.07 0.28
C ASN A 79 -6.63 10.51 0.09
N LYS A 80 -5.87 10.99 1.07
CA LYS A 80 -5.17 12.28 1.03
C LYS A 80 -3.85 12.11 0.31
N ASN A 81 -3.73 12.68 -0.89
CA ASN A 81 -2.54 12.54 -1.72
C ASN A 81 -1.57 13.71 -1.47
N HIS A 82 -0.88 13.65 -0.33
CA HIS A 82 0.11 14.66 0.05
C HIS A 82 1.29 14.71 -0.91
N GLU A 83 1.89 15.89 -1.05
CA GLU A 83 3.12 16.04 -1.81
C GLU A 83 4.24 15.17 -1.23
N ASN A 84 5.02 14.56 -2.13
CA ASN A 84 6.15 13.78 -1.70
C ASN A 84 7.28 14.73 -1.30
N GLN A 85 7.39 15.00 0.01
CA GLN A 85 8.40 15.90 0.57
C GLN A 85 9.85 15.45 0.25
N TRP A 86 10.04 14.19 -0.13
CA TRP A 86 11.35 13.59 -0.33
C TRP A 86 11.89 13.75 -1.76
N TYR A 87 10.98 13.72 -2.73
CA TYR A 87 11.27 13.86 -4.16
C TYR A 87 10.73 15.16 -4.77
N GLY A 88 9.98 15.96 -4.01
CA GLY A 88 9.34 17.19 -4.49
C GLY A 88 8.24 16.95 -5.53
N THR A 89 7.74 15.72 -5.64
CA THR A 89 6.69 15.38 -6.61
C THR A 89 5.32 15.71 -6.04
N LYS A 90 4.44 16.24 -6.89
CA LYS A 90 3.06 16.57 -6.51
C LYS A 90 2.29 15.30 -6.17
N GLY A 91 1.55 15.32 -5.07
CA GLY A 91 0.67 14.21 -4.69
C GLY A 91 -0.59 14.13 -5.55
N GLY A 92 -1.14 15.29 -5.95
CA GLY A 92 -2.33 15.40 -6.79
C GLY A 92 -3.59 15.69 -5.98
N ALA A 93 -4.75 15.50 -6.60
CA ALA A 93 -6.05 15.64 -5.94
C ALA A 93 -6.31 14.48 -4.97
N ASP A 94 -7.11 14.74 -3.92
CA ASP A 94 -7.66 13.67 -3.07
C ASP A 94 -8.51 12.70 -3.91
N THR A 95 -8.47 11.42 -3.57
CA THR A 95 -9.18 10.36 -4.31
C THR A 95 -10.08 9.56 -3.38
N LEU A 96 -11.17 9.03 -3.94
CA LEU A 96 -12.01 8.05 -3.27
C LEU A 96 -11.73 6.70 -3.94
N ASP A 97 -11.10 5.78 -3.20
CA ASP A 97 -10.59 4.51 -3.75
C ASP A 97 -11.14 3.32 -2.97
N TYR A 98 -11.53 2.27 -3.67
CA TYR A 98 -11.83 0.96 -3.09
C TYR A 98 -10.56 0.17 -2.80
N ILE A 99 -9.57 0.32 -3.68
CA ILE A 99 -8.31 -0.42 -3.65
C ILE A 99 -7.15 0.55 -3.84
N PHE A 100 -6.19 0.59 -2.92
CA PHE A 100 -5.20 1.67 -2.87
C PHE A 100 -3.83 1.29 -2.31
N LEU A 101 -2.84 2.15 -2.59
CA LEU A 101 -1.51 2.03 -1.99
C LEU A 101 -1.43 2.75 -0.64
N LEU A 102 -0.87 2.11 0.38
CA LEU A 102 -0.49 2.80 1.61
C LEU A 102 0.46 3.97 1.30
N SER A 103 0.22 5.11 1.95
CA SER A 103 1.14 6.25 1.87
C SER A 103 2.50 5.90 2.48
N ILE A 104 3.53 6.66 2.09
CA ILE A 104 4.89 6.50 2.67
C ILE A 104 4.82 6.65 4.20
N GLU A 105 4.02 7.59 4.70
CA GLU A 105 3.85 7.83 6.13
C GLU A 105 3.19 6.63 6.84
N GLU A 106 2.16 6.04 6.26
CA GLU A 106 1.53 4.84 6.84
C GLU A 106 2.49 3.65 6.89
N VAL A 107 3.30 3.46 5.85
CA VAL A 107 4.29 2.37 5.79
C VAL A 107 5.46 2.60 6.76
N VAL A 108 5.88 3.85 6.92
CA VAL A 108 7.08 4.20 7.70
C VAL A 108 6.78 4.47 9.16
N CYS A 109 5.64 5.07 9.47
CA CYS A 109 5.32 5.58 10.81
C CYS A 109 4.29 4.72 11.54
N LYS A 110 3.43 3.98 10.82
CA LYS A 110 2.27 3.31 11.42
C LYS A 110 2.33 1.79 11.36
N TYR A 111 2.13 1.18 10.18
CA TYR A 111 1.74 -0.24 10.10
C TYR A 111 2.91 -1.23 10.15
N PHE A 112 4.14 -0.78 9.91
CA PHE A 112 5.32 -1.66 9.91
C PHE A 112 6.36 -1.28 10.96
N GLY A 113 5.90 -0.67 12.06
CA GLY A 113 6.75 -0.10 13.10
C GLY A 113 7.19 1.32 12.78
N ASP A 114 7.48 2.09 13.83
CA ASP A 114 7.80 3.51 13.72
C ASP A 114 9.26 3.74 13.29
N SER A 115 9.41 4.35 12.13
CA SER A 115 10.64 4.87 11.55
C SER A 115 10.47 6.33 11.09
N SER A 116 9.52 7.08 11.66
CA SER A 116 9.21 8.50 11.37
C SER A 116 10.47 9.37 11.27
N LYS A 117 11.43 9.15 12.18
CA LYS A 117 12.74 9.85 12.19
C LYS A 117 13.49 9.78 10.85
N ASN A 118 13.31 8.71 10.07
CA ASN A 118 13.95 8.56 8.76
C ASN A 118 13.31 9.42 7.66
N LEU A 119 12.06 9.85 7.84
CA LEU A 119 11.39 10.81 6.97
C LEU A 119 11.70 12.25 7.39
N GLU A 120 11.59 12.54 8.69
CA GLU A 120 11.79 13.89 9.23
C GLU A 120 13.26 14.34 9.13
N ASN A 121 14.21 13.46 9.45
CA ASN A 121 15.63 13.80 9.58
C ASN A 121 16.47 13.10 8.51
N ARG A 122 16.22 13.46 7.25
CA ARG A 122 16.96 12.91 6.10
C ARG A 122 18.46 13.17 6.25
N SER A 123 19.24 12.11 6.47
CA SER A 123 20.70 12.23 6.45
C SER A 123 21.22 12.44 5.02
N ALA A 124 22.34 13.16 4.84
CA ALA A 124 22.97 13.36 3.54
C ALA A 124 23.38 12.04 2.83
N LYS A 125 23.53 10.94 3.59
CA LYS A 125 23.86 9.60 3.05
C LYS A 125 22.61 8.77 2.69
N GLN A 126 21.40 9.28 2.94
CA GLN A 126 20.16 8.54 2.71
C GLN A 126 19.68 8.73 1.27
N ARG A 127 19.66 7.61 0.52
CA ARG A 127 19.25 7.55 -0.89
C ARG A 127 17.79 7.17 -1.11
N TYR A 128 17.19 6.44 -0.17
CA TYR A 128 15.77 6.07 -0.19
C TYR A 128 15.07 6.39 1.13
N TRP A 129 13.76 6.65 1.08
CA TRP A 129 12.95 6.97 2.25
C TRP A 129 13.00 5.84 3.30
N PHE A 130 13.13 4.60 2.83
CA PHE A 130 13.49 3.45 3.65
C PHE A 130 15.02 3.41 3.78
N GLN A 131 15.56 4.03 4.82
CA GLN A 131 16.98 3.96 5.13
C GLN A 131 17.43 2.48 5.11
N LYS A 132 18.52 2.13 4.41
CA LYS A 132 18.91 0.71 4.21
C LYS A 132 19.06 -0.09 5.51
N LYS A 133 19.50 0.58 6.59
CA LYS A 133 19.73 0.00 7.92
C LYS A 133 18.51 0.10 8.85
N ASP A 134 17.37 0.52 8.34
CA ASP A 134 16.15 0.61 9.14
C ASP A 134 15.75 -0.79 9.63
N LYS A 135 15.66 -0.93 10.96
CA LYS A 135 15.27 -2.17 11.64
C LYS A 135 13.88 -2.66 11.22
N ASN A 136 13.01 -1.78 10.73
CA ASN A 136 11.65 -2.13 10.32
C ASN A 136 11.57 -2.62 8.87
N ASN A 137 12.65 -2.54 8.08
CA ASN A 137 12.64 -2.93 6.67
C ASN A 137 12.24 -4.40 6.45
N TYR A 138 12.54 -5.32 7.37
CA TYR A 138 12.14 -6.72 7.21
C TYR A 138 10.62 -6.92 7.25
N LYS A 139 9.88 -6.01 7.91
CA LYS A 139 8.42 -6.06 8.00
C LYS A 139 7.73 -5.52 6.75
N ARG A 140 8.44 -4.72 5.95
CA ARG A 140 7.94 -4.06 4.73
C ARG A 140 8.21 -4.86 3.45
N LYS A 141 8.76 -6.08 3.57
CA LYS A 141 9.08 -6.93 2.43
C LYS A 141 7.87 -7.77 2.06
N SER A 142 7.59 -7.85 0.77
CA SER A 142 6.72 -8.84 0.16
C SER A 142 7.60 -9.87 -0.59
N THR A 143 7.13 -11.11 -0.69
CA THR A 143 7.80 -12.17 -1.46
C THR A 143 6.99 -12.56 -2.70
N PHE A 144 7.69 -12.96 -3.75
CA PHE A 144 7.13 -13.54 -4.97
C PHE A 144 7.92 -14.81 -5.30
N ASP A 145 7.23 -15.96 -5.32
CA ASP A 145 7.77 -17.26 -5.71
C ASP A 145 9.21 -17.55 -5.22
N TRP A 146 9.39 -17.51 -3.90
CA TRP A 146 10.67 -17.78 -3.18
C TRP A 146 11.84 -16.84 -3.50
N HIS A 147 11.64 -15.83 -4.34
CA HIS A 147 12.59 -14.77 -4.58
C HIS A 147 12.28 -13.58 -3.66
N VAL A 148 13.24 -13.23 -2.80
CA VAL A 148 13.21 -11.99 -2.03
C VAL A 148 13.66 -10.86 -2.97
N SER A 149 12.71 -10.15 -3.58
CA SER A 149 13.06 -8.94 -4.31
C SER A 149 13.58 -7.90 -3.31
N SER A 150 14.83 -7.49 -3.49
CA SER A 150 15.43 -6.34 -2.80
C SER A 150 15.08 -5.07 -3.57
N GLY A 151 13.79 -4.86 -3.76
CA GLY A 151 13.18 -3.70 -4.38
C GLY A 151 11.82 -3.58 -3.72
N LEU A 152 11.55 -2.40 -3.15
CA LEU A 152 10.31 -2.09 -2.47
C LEU A 152 9.11 -2.41 -3.39
N VAL A 153 8.47 -3.54 -3.14
CA VAL A 153 7.18 -3.90 -3.71
C VAL A 153 6.13 -3.43 -2.71
N ILE A 154 5.49 -2.31 -3.01
CA ILE A 154 4.23 -1.93 -2.36
C ILE A 154 3.14 -2.53 -3.23
N VAL A 155 2.63 -3.69 -2.84
CA VAL A 155 1.27 -4.12 -3.21
C VAL A 155 0.47 -3.92 -1.94
N THR A 156 -0.43 -2.93 -1.96
CA THR A 156 -1.62 -2.99 -1.12
C THR A 156 -2.82 -2.85 -2.04
N ALA A 157 -3.86 -3.60 -1.72
CA ALA A 157 -5.13 -3.51 -2.41
C ALA A 157 -6.04 -2.49 -1.71
#